data_AF-A0AAN9B2K7-F1
#
_entry.id   AF-A0AAN9B2K7-F1
#
_cell.length_a   1.000
_cell.length_b   1.000
_cell.length_c   1.000
_cell.angle_alpha   90.00
_cell.angle_beta   90.00
_cell.angle_gamma   90.00
#
_symmetry.space_group_name_H-M   'P 1'
#
loop_
_entity.id
_entity.type
_entity.pdbx_description
1 polymer ?
#
loop_
_entity_poly.entity_id
_entity_poly.type
_entity_poly.pdbx_seq_one_letter_code
_entity_poly.pdbx_strand_id
1 'polypeptide(L)'
;MKPYAVQRLVNYKCVACVQYVTADVATDCMMVRAGTSSATAIIQLYHNDDRCNDDTKHEYAERIAEYLAHDIRIPEDRVLVLFHDTRSCSGHAN
;
A
#
# COMPACT_ATOMS: atom_id res chain seq x y z
N MET A 1 13.46 -14.44 -20.73
CA MET A 1 12.78 -13.70 -19.64
C MET A 1 13.85 -13.04 -18.79
N LYS A 2 13.87 -11.72 -18.70
CA LYS A 2 14.77 -11.01 -17.76
C LYS A 2 14.14 -11.08 -16.36
N PRO A 3 14.92 -11.27 -15.29
CA PRO A 3 14.39 -11.26 -13.93
C PRO A 3 13.82 -9.87 -13.60
N TYR A 4 12.67 -9.84 -12.93
CA TYR A 4 12.04 -8.63 -12.41
C TYR A 4 13.02 -7.94 -11.44
N ALA A 5 13.30 -6.66 -11.68
CA ALA A 5 14.14 -5.87 -10.80
C ALA A 5 13.31 -5.48 -9.57
N VAL A 6 13.64 -6.01 -8.40
CA VAL A 6 13.14 -5.48 -7.12
C VAL A 6 13.86 -4.15 -6.89
N GLN A 7 13.20 -3.05 -7.22
CA GLN A 7 13.78 -1.72 -7.15
C GLN A 7 13.74 -1.21 -5.71
N ARG A 8 14.84 -1.47 -4.99
CA ARG A 8 15.38 -0.75 -3.81
C ARG A 8 14.34 -0.20 -2.79
N LEU A 9 14.31 -0.82 -1.60
CA LEU A 9 13.81 -0.24 -0.34
C LEU A 9 14.18 1.25 -0.22
N VAL A 10 13.19 2.14 -0.29
CA VAL A 10 13.40 3.56 -0.01
C VAL A 10 12.88 3.86 1.39
N ASN A 11 13.80 3.88 2.35
CA ASN A 11 13.53 4.39 3.69
C ASN A 11 13.43 5.92 3.63
N TYR A 12 12.23 6.45 3.45
CA TYR A 12 11.99 7.89 3.62
C TYR A 12 11.96 8.24 5.11
N LYS A 13 13.04 8.82 5.62
CA LYS A 13 13.06 9.45 6.95
C LYS A 13 12.51 10.87 6.84
N CYS A 14 11.19 11.03 7.01
CA CYS A 14 10.57 12.36 7.12
C CYS A 14 10.98 13.01 8.46
N VAL A 15 11.51 14.25 8.40
CA VAL A 15 12.17 14.97 9.51
C VAL A 15 11.16 15.68 10.42
N ALA A 16 10.01 15.05 10.68
CA ALA A 16 9.10 15.41 11.77
C ALA A 16 8.15 14.24 12.08
N CYS A 17 8.47 13.47 13.12
CA CYS A 17 7.56 12.54 13.83
C CYS A 17 7.02 11.28 13.13
N VAL A 18 7.69 10.69 12.14
CA VAL A 18 7.32 9.34 11.63
C VAL A 18 8.50 8.38 11.81
N GLN A 19 8.60 7.74 12.98
CA GLN A 19 9.71 6.84 13.31
C GLN A 19 9.47 5.36 12.94
N TYR A 20 8.29 4.97 12.42
CA TYR A 20 7.91 3.55 12.28
C TYR A 20 7.14 3.19 10.99
N VAL A 21 7.25 3.95 9.91
CA VAL A 21 6.63 3.59 8.62
C VAL A 21 7.69 3.07 7.67
N THR A 22 7.55 1.81 7.26
CA THR A 22 8.36 1.19 6.20
C THR A 22 7.51 1.10 4.94
N ALA A 23 8.10 1.44 3.79
CA ALA A 23 7.44 1.34 2.50
C ALA A 23 8.32 0.60 1.51
N ASP A 24 7.76 -0.44 0.91
CA ASP A 24 8.38 -1.22 -0.16
C ASP A 24 7.62 -0.99 -1.45
N VAL A 25 8.36 -0.72 -2.54
CA VAL A 25 7.78 -0.44 -3.85
C VAL A 25 8.35 -1.41 -4.87
N ALA A 26 7.46 -2.12 -5.55
CA ALA A 26 7.80 -2.94 -6.72
C ALA A 26 7.20 -2.27 -7.97
N THR A 27 8.06 -1.86 -8.90
CA THR A 27 7.67 -1.28 -10.19
C THR A 27 7.82 -2.27 -11.33
N ASP A 28 7.35 -1.92 -12.52
CA ASP A 28 7.50 -2.72 -13.75
C ASP A 28 6.95 -4.15 -13.63
N CYS A 29 5.93 -4.30 -12.77
CA CYS A 29 5.24 -5.55 -12.54
C CYS A 29 4.15 -5.75 -13.59
N MET A 30 4.06 -6.95 -14.15
CA MET A 30 2.95 -7.32 -15.02
C MET A 30 1.70 -7.53 -14.17
N MET A 31 0.70 -6.68 -14.36
CA MET A 31 -0.56 -6.71 -13.60
C MET A 31 -1.75 -6.69 -14.56
N VAL A 32 -2.81 -7.42 -14.20
CA VAL A 32 -4.08 -7.42 -14.93
C VAL A 32 -5.20 -7.25 -13.91
N ARG A 33 -6.06 -6.26 -14.13
CA ARG A 33 -7.28 -6.03 -13.33
C ARG A 33 -8.44 -5.76 -14.27
N ALA A 34 -9.59 -6.39 -14.01
CA ALA A 34 -10.79 -6.26 -14.84
C ALA A 34 -10.53 -6.49 -16.35
N GLY A 35 -9.63 -7.44 -16.68
CA GLY A 35 -9.32 -7.80 -18.07
C GLY A 35 -8.40 -6.83 -18.82
N THR A 36 -7.82 -5.82 -18.14
CA THR A 36 -6.91 -4.83 -18.75
C THR A 36 -5.60 -4.72 -17.97
N SER A 37 -4.52 -4.47 -18.72
CA SER A 37 -3.16 -4.21 -18.21
C SER A 37 -2.81 -2.72 -18.11
N SER A 38 -3.81 -1.83 -18.15
CA SER A 38 -3.58 -0.40 -17.86
C SER A 38 -3.01 -0.21 -16.45
N ALA A 39 -2.38 0.95 -16.21
CA ALA A 39 -1.73 1.29 -14.95
C ALA A 39 -2.61 0.95 -13.74
N THR A 40 -2.07 0.18 -12.81
CA THR A 40 -2.79 -0.40 -11.66
C THR A 40 -1.83 -0.42 -10.47
N ALA A 41 -2.34 -0.16 -9.27
CA ALA A 41 -1.56 -0.26 -8.04
C ALA A 41 -2.27 -1.18 -7.03
N ILE A 42 -1.47 -1.97 -6.33
CA ILE A 42 -1.91 -2.70 -5.12
C ILE A 42 -1.03 -2.21 -3.98
N ILE A 43 -1.66 -1.71 -2.92
CA ILE A 43 -1.00 -1.31 -1.68
C ILE A 43 -1.44 -2.28 -0.60
N GLN A 44 -0.47 -2.83 0.12
CA GLN A 44 -0.69 -3.68 1.29
C GLN A 44 -0.21 -2.91 2.51
N LEU A 45 -1.14 -2.57 3.41
CA LEU A 45 -0.88 -1.85 4.65
C LEU A 45 -0.95 -2.80 5.82
N TYR A 46 0.19 -2.99 6.47
CA TYR A 46 0.31 -3.74 7.71
C TYR A 46 0.32 -2.76 8.87
N HIS A 47 -0.66 -2.88 9.77
CA HIS A 47 -0.79 -1.98 10.91
C HIS A 47 -1.06 -2.77 12.19
N ASN A 48 -0.76 -2.18 13.35
CA ASN A 48 -1.16 -2.66 14.67
C ASN A 48 -1.89 -1.57 15.46
N ASP A 49 -2.37 -0.53 14.77
CA ASP A 49 -2.95 0.66 15.35
C ASP A 49 -4.48 0.59 15.34
N ASP A 50 -5.10 0.95 16.48
CA ASP A 50 -6.55 1.03 16.67
C ASP A 50 -7.23 2.11 15.81
N ARG A 51 -6.46 3.10 15.37
CA ARG A 51 -6.95 4.16 14.48
C ARG A 51 -7.33 3.65 13.10
N CYS A 52 -6.87 2.45 12.71
CA CYS A 52 -7.21 1.82 11.43
C CYS A 52 -8.25 0.70 11.66
N ASN A 53 -9.50 1.13 11.75
CA ASN A 53 -10.69 0.30 11.93
C ASN A 53 -11.56 0.31 10.66
N ASP A 54 -12.68 -0.42 10.65
CA ASP A 54 -13.50 -0.56 9.44
C ASP A 54 -14.10 0.77 8.94
N ASP A 55 -14.35 1.71 9.85
CA ASP A 55 -14.87 3.04 9.51
C ASP A 55 -13.81 3.92 8.83
N THR A 56 -12.56 3.85 9.31
CA THR A 56 -11.45 4.69 8.84
C THR A 56 -10.71 4.13 7.63
N LYS A 57 -10.77 2.81 7.40
CA LYS A 57 -10.15 2.15 6.23
C LYS A 57 -10.64 2.72 4.90
N HIS A 58 -11.93 3.06 4.82
CA HIS A 58 -12.49 3.64 3.60
C HIS A 58 -11.89 5.00 3.31
N GLU A 59 -11.86 5.90 4.30
CA GLU A 59 -11.26 7.23 4.20
C GLU A 59 -9.76 7.16 3.87
N TYR A 60 -9.03 6.23 4.48
CA TYR A 60 -7.61 6.03 4.18
C TYR A 60 -7.40 5.49 2.77
N ALA A 61 -8.23 4.57 2.30
CA ALA A 61 -8.15 4.06 0.93
C ALA A 61 -8.42 5.16 -0.10
N GLU A 62 -9.40 6.03 0.15
CA GLU A 62 -9.73 7.18 -0.71
C GLU A 62 -8.54 8.13 -0.82
N ARG A 63 -7.99 8.60 0.31
CA ARG A 63 -6.82 9.49 0.33
C ARG A 63 -5.59 8.90 -0.38
N ILE A 64 -5.38 7.59 -0.22
CA ILE A 64 -4.29 6.90 -0.91
C ILE A 64 -4.54 6.82 -2.41
N ALA A 65 -5.77 6.54 -2.83
CA ALA A 65 -6.13 6.49 -4.24
C ALA A 65 -5.99 7.87 -4.90
N GLU A 66 -6.48 8.92 -4.25
CA GLU A 66 -6.33 10.32 -4.69
C GLU A 66 -4.84 10.68 -4.87
N TYR A 67 -4.00 10.35 -3.90
CA TYR A 67 -2.56 10.58 -3.97
C TYR A 67 -1.92 9.86 -5.17
N LEU A 68 -2.25 8.59 -5.38
CA LEU A 68 -1.73 7.80 -6.51
C LEU A 68 -2.23 8.31 -7.86
N ALA A 69 -3.46 8.80 -7.92
CA ALA A 69 -4.04 9.37 -9.13
C ALA A 69 -3.39 10.70 -9.50
N HIS A 70 -3.14 11.56 -8.51
CA HIS A 70 -2.54 12.86 -8.73
C HIS A 70 -1.04 12.74 -9.06
N ASP A 71 -0.26 12.05 -8.22
CA ASP A 71 1.21 12.08 -8.28
C ASP A 71 1.79 10.97 -9.17
N ILE A 72 1.16 9.79 -9.20
CA ILE A 72 1.67 8.61 -9.93
C ILE A 72 0.85 8.34 -11.21
N ARG A 73 -0.25 9.07 -11.43
CA ARG A 73 -1.12 8.96 -12.61
C ARG A 73 -1.78 7.58 -12.75
N ILE A 74 -2.07 6.93 -11.63
CA ILE A 74 -2.84 5.68 -11.59
C ILE A 74 -4.30 6.02 -11.33
N PRO A 75 -5.26 5.68 -12.21
CA PRO A 75 -6.67 5.95 -11.99
C PRO A 75 -7.16 5.37 -10.66
N GLU A 76 -7.98 6.13 -9.92
CA GLU A 76 -8.44 5.76 -8.57
C GLU A 76 -9.17 4.41 -8.54
N ASP A 77 -10.00 4.13 -9.56
CA ASP A 77 -10.74 2.88 -9.73
C ASP A 77 -9.82 1.65 -9.91
N ARG A 78 -8.54 1.89 -10.22
CA ARG A 78 -7.50 0.87 -10.42
C ARG A 78 -6.57 0.72 -9.24
N VAL A 79 -6.78 1.46 -8.16
CA VAL A 79 -6.06 1.27 -6.90
C VAL A 79 -6.76 0.18 -6.07
N LEU A 80 -5.99 -0.72 -5.48
CA LEU A 80 -6.47 -1.67 -4.47
C LEU A 80 -5.68 -1.44 -3.19
N VAL A 81 -6.36 -1.14 -2.09
CA VAL A 81 -5.74 -1.01 -0.78
C VAL A 81 -6.21 -2.18 0.09
N LEU A 82 -5.25 -2.95 0.59
CA LEU A 82 -5.48 -4.09 1.47
C LEU A 82 -4.94 -3.75 2.86
N PHE A 83 -5.80 -3.83 3.88
CA PHE A 83 -5.45 -3.56 5.26
C PHE A 83 -5.28 -4.88 6.02
N HIS A 84 -4.15 -5.02 6.70
CA HIS A 84 -3.78 -6.20 7.49
C HIS A 84 -3.50 -5.79 8.93
N ASP A 85 -4.37 -6.22 9.86
CA ASP A 85 -4.16 -6.03 11.29
C ASP A 85 -3.20 -7.09 11.84
N THR A 86 -2.00 -6.65 12.19
CA THR A 86 -0.89 -7.49 12.66
C THR A 86 -0.98 -7.86 14.15
N ARG A 87 -1.91 -7.28 14.91
CA ARG A 87 -2.13 -7.66 16.33
C ARG A 87 -2.58 -9.11 16.48
N SER A 88 -3.31 -9.61 15.49
CA SER A 88 -3.75 -11.01 15.43
C SER A 88 -2.61 -12.00 15.16
N CYS A 89 -1.47 -11.52 14.66
CA CYS A 89 -0.32 -12.36 14.30
C CYS A 89 0.73 -12.47 15.42
N SER A 90 0.68 -11.58 16.42
CA SER A 90 1.45 -11.72 17.66
C SER A 90 0.78 -12.75 18.57
N GLY A 91 1.11 -14.02 18.38
CA GLY A 91 0.57 -15.15 19.13
C GLY A 91 0.80 -15.08 20.65
N HIS A 92 -0.04 -14.33 21.35
CA HIS A 92 -0.40 -14.60 22.73
C HIS A 92 -1.84 -15.11 22.73
N ALA A 93 -1.99 -16.39 22.35
CA ALA A 93 -3.14 -17.16 22.79
C ALA A 93 -3.05 -17.26 24.32
N ASN A 94 -4.04 -16.70 25.01
CA ASN A 94 -4.24 -16.95 26.44
C ASN A 94 -4.43 -18.44 26.70
#